data_AF-A0A359D3T2-F1
#
_entry.id   AF-A0A359D3T2-F1
#
_cell.length_a   1.000
_cell.length_b   1.000
_cell.length_c   1.000
_cell.angle_alpha   90.00
_cell.angle_beta   90.00
_cell.angle_gamma   90.00
#
_symmetry.space_group_name_H-M   'P 1'
#
loop_
_entity.id
_entity.type
_entity.pdbx_description
1 polymer ?
#
loop_
_entity_poly.entity_id
_entity_poly.type
_entity_poly.pdbx_seq_one_letter_code
_entity_poly.pdbx_strand_id
1 'polypeptide(L)' 'MTMNKYFKRKIIILVLFIFSVFVSSCKKCYYCQAKQQGIEEAIDFAKSCGTKEENKKMEDEFRAKYQVKDGYTVYCK' A
#
# COMPACT_ATOMS: atom_id res chain seq x y z
N MET A 1 -38.19 -28.57 6.82
CA MET A 1 -36.87 -28.50 6.15
C MET A 1 -36.36 -27.06 6.15
N THR A 2 -36.08 -26.49 7.33
CA THR A 2 -35.90 -25.03 7.49
C THR A 2 -34.57 -24.66 8.15
N MET A 3 -33.90 -25.63 8.81
CA MET A 3 -32.57 -25.44 9.43
C MET A 3 -31.45 -25.09 8.44
N ASN A 4 -31.55 -25.55 7.19
CA ASN A 4 -30.50 -25.37 6.18
C ASN A 4 -30.40 -23.92 5.66
N LYS A 5 -31.50 -23.15 5.69
CA LYS A 5 -31.49 -21.74 5.26
C LYS A 5 -30.74 -20.84 6.26
N TYR A 6 -30.87 -21.11 7.56
CA TYR A 6 -30.18 -20.35 8.60
C TYR A 6 -28.67 -20.60 8.59
N PHE A 7 -28.26 -21.84 8.35
CA PHE A 7 -26.84 -22.21 8.28
C PHE A 7 -26.15 -21.55 7.06
N LYS A 8 -26.79 -21.59 5.88
CA LYS A 8 -26.31 -20.88 4.69
C LYS A 8 -26.19 -19.37 4.89
N ARG A 9 -27.14 -18.75 5.59
CA ARG A 9 -27.09 -17.31 5.91
C ARG A 9 -25.91 -16.93 6.80
N LYS A 10 -25.60 -17.76 7.81
CA LYS A 10 -24.45 -17.54 8.69
C LYS A 10 -23.12 -17.61 7.93
N ILE A 11 -22.97 -18.56 7.01
CA ILE A 11 -21.77 -18.69 6.17
C ILE A 11 -21.58 -17.44 5.29
N ILE A 12 -22.64 -16.93 4.67
CA ILE A 12 -22.57 -15.73 3.82
C ILE A 12 -22.13 -14.50 4.62
N ILE A 13 -22.67 -14.32 5.84
CA ILE A 13 -22.28 -13.21 6.71
C ILE A 13 -20.81 -13.31 7.11
N LEU A 14 -20.34 -14.53 7.39
CA LEU A 14 -18.96 -14.79 7.80
C LEU A 14 -17.97 -14.50 6.65
N VAL A 15 -18.31 -14.87 5.42
CA VAL A 15 -17.53 -14.52 4.22
C VAL A 15 -17.48 -13.02 4.00
N LEU A 16 -18.61 -12.30 4.13
CA LEU A 16 -18.64 -10.84 4.00
C LEU A 16 -17.78 -10.14 5.06
N PHE A 17 -17.72 -10.69 6.28
CA PHE A 17 -16.89 -10.17 7.36
C PHE A 17 -15.39 -10.37 7.13
N ILE A 18 -14.99 -11.52 6.56
CA ILE A 18 -13.59 -11.76 6.20
C ILE A 18 -13.17 -10.81 5.06
N PHE A 19 -14.03 -10.62 4.06
CA PHE A 19 -13.78 -9.67 2.98
C PHE A 19 -13.69 -8.22 3.47
N SER A 20 -14.53 -7.79 4.42
CA SER A 20 -14.48 -6.42 4.96
C SER A 20 -13.21 -6.16 5.79
N VAL A 21 -12.71 -7.15 6.52
CA VAL A 21 -11.41 -7.08 7.24
C VAL A 21 -10.25 -7.05 6.26
N PHE A 22 -10.33 -7.77 5.15
CA PHE A 22 -9.32 -7.75 4.09
C PHE A 22 -9.26 -6.39 3.38
N VAL A 23 -10.42 -5.82 3.04
CA VAL A 23 -10.52 -4.48 2.40
C VAL A 23 -10.11 -3.36 3.38
N SER A 24 -10.44 -3.50 4.67
CA SER A 24 -10.02 -2.55 5.71
C SER A 24 -8.52 -2.68 6.07
N SER A 25 -7.89 -3.81 5.72
CA SER A 25 -6.44 -4.01 5.82
C SER A 25 -5.65 -3.43 4.64
N CYS A 26 -6.30 -2.70 3.72
CA CYS A 26 -5.62 -1.65 2.97
C CYS A 26 -5.20 -0.53 3.95
N LYS A 27 -4.20 -0.84 4.80
CA LYS A 27 -3.42 0.13 5.53
C LYS A 27 -3.02 1.21 4.53
N LYS A 28 -3.04 2.48 4.96
CA LYS A 28 -2.47 3.59 4.21
C LYS A 28 -0.97 3.32 4.05
N CYS A 29 -0.62 2.55 3.03
CA CYS A 29 0.75 2.20 2.73
C CYS A 29 1.40 3.45 2.17
N TYR A 30 2.51 3.82 2.78
CA TYR A 30 3.32 4.91 2.30
C TYR A 30 4.08 4.41 1.08
N TYR A 31 4.04 5.17 0.01
CA TYR A 31 4.81 4.86 -1.18
C TYR A 31 5.67 6.04 -1.60
N CYS A 32 6.87 5.74 -2.06
CA CYS A 32 7.80 6.69 -2.64
C CYS A 32 8.06 6.31 -4.09
N GLN A 33 8.03 7.29 -4.98
CA GLN A 33 8.33 7.12 -6.39
C GLN A 33 9.45 8.08 -6.80
N ALA A 34 10.40 7.60 -7.59
CA ALA A 34 11.46 8.40 -8.18
C ALA A 34 11.14 8.67 -9.65
N LYS A 35 11.20 9.93 -10.07
CA LYS A 35 11.02 10.38 -11.45
C LYS A 35 12.29 11.05 -11.95
N GLN A 36 12.70 10.78 -13.18
CA GLN A 36 13.85 11.49 -13.77
C GLN A 36 13.34 12.77 -14.43
N GLN A 37 14.09 13.87 -14.31
CA GLN A 37 13.84 15.09 -15.06
C GLN A 37 13.92 14.76 -16.55
N GLY A 38 12.78 14.93 -17.25
CA GLY A 38 12.65 14.64 -18.68
C GLY A 38 11.94 13.32 -19.00
N ILE A 39 11.60 12.48 -18.01
CA ILE A 39 10.85 11.24 -18.20
C ILE A 39 9.55 11.30 -17.37
N GLU A 40 8.41 11.08 -18.03
CA GLU A 40 7.09 11.21 -17.41
C GLU A 40 6.76 10.03 -16.48
N GLU A 41 7.35 8.87 -16.77
CA GLU A 41 7.19 7.61 -16.04
C GLU A 41 8.07 7.53 -14.78
N ALA A 42 7.53 6.91 -13.74
CA ALA A 42 8.29 6.60 -12.54
C ALA A 42 9.29 5.49 -12.84
N ILE A 43 10.55 5.74 -12.52
CA ILE A 43 11.65 4.82 -12.80
C ILE A 43 11.73 3.74 -11.72
N ASP A 44 11.33 4.10 -10.50
CA ASP A 44 11.37 3.21 -9.34
C ASP A 44 10.27 3.57 -8.34
N PHE A 45 9.76 2.56 -7.65
CA PHE A 45 8.65 2.65 -6.70
C PHE A 45 8.94 1.77 -5.48
N ALA A 46 8.96 2.39 -4.30
CA ALA A 46 9.01 1.70 -3.02
C ALA A 46 7.69 1.86 -2.28
N LYS A 47 7.20 0.79 -1.65
CA LYS A 47 5.97 0.79 -0.85
C LYS A 47 6.22 0.11 0.49
N SER A 48 5.87 0.82 1.56
CA SER A 48 5.89 0.29 2.92
C SER A 48 4.50 0.41 3.53
N CYS A 49 4.01 -0.70 4.08
CA CYS A 49 2.75 -0.78 4.82
C CYS A 49 2.99 -0.94 6.34
N GLY A 50 4.11 -0.41 6.81
CA GLY A 50 4.60 -0.53 8.18
C GLY A 50 4.19 0.62 9.10
N THR A 51 4.91 0.72 10.21
CA THR A 51 4.82 1.84 11.15
C THR A 51 5.36 3.13 10.53
N LYS A 52 5.03 4.28 11.14
CA LYS A 52 5.51 5.60 10.68
C LYS A 52 7.04 5.68 10.62
N GLU A 53 7.72 4.96 11.50
CA GLU A 53 9.18 4.91 11.58
C GLU A 53 9.79 4.11 10.42
N GLU A 54 9.21 2.96 10.07
CA GLU A 54 9.59 2.18 8.89
C GLU A 54 9.39 2.97 7.59
N ASN A 55 8.29 3.72 7.50
CA ASN A 55 8.01 4.57 6.34
C ASN A 55 9.02 5.71 6.20
N LYS A 56 9.45 6.31 7.32
CA LYS A 56 10.45 7.36 7.31
C LYS A 56 11.83 6.83 6.92
N LYS A 57 12.22 5.66 7.46
CA LYS A 57 13.46 4.99 7.09
C LYS A 57 13.49 4.65 5.60
N MET A 58 12.39 4.12 5.06
CA MET A 58 12.24 3.87 3.63
C MET A 58 12.40 5.17 2.82
N GLU A 59 11.77 6.27 3.23
CA GLU A 59 11.90 7.57 2.55
C GLU A 59 13.36 8.07 2.55
N ASP A 60 14.04 8.02 3.68
CA ASP A 60 15.45 8.42 3.80
C ASP A 60 16.35 7.57 2.91
N GLU A 61 16.17 6.25 2.90
CA GLU A 61 16.90 5.33 2.01
C GLU A 61 16.62 5.61 0.53
N PHE A 62 15.35 5.90 0.19
CA PHE A 62 14.94 6.18 -1.19
C PHE A 62 15.48 7.52 -1.69
N ARG A 63 15.46 8.57 -0.85
CA ARG A 63 16.06 9.88 -1.17
C ARG A 63 17.59 9.82 -1.25
N ALA A 64 18.24 8.99 -0.44
CA ALA A 64 19.68 8.79 -0.50
C ALA A 64 20.11 8.12 -1.81
N LYS A 65 19.30 7.16 -2.30
CA LYS A 65 19.54 6.44 -3.55
C LYS A 65 19.27 7.31 -4.79
N TYR A 66 18.22 8.13 -4.76
CA TYR A 66 17.81 8.99 -5.87
C TYR A 66 18.01 10.46 -5.52
N GLN A 67 19.24 10.94 -5.69
CA GLN A 67 19.58 12.33 -5.38
C GLN A 67 19.08 13.29 -6.46
N VAL A 68 18.66 14.47 -6.03
CA VAL A 68 18.19 15.56 -6.91
C VAL A 68 19.29 16.05 -7.86
N LYS A 69 20.56 15.91 -7.45
CA LYS A 69 21.73 16.29 -8.26
C LYS A 69 21.85 15.48 -9.56
N ASP A 70 21.38 14.24 -9.54
CA ASP A 70 21.38 13.34 -10.70
C ASP A 70 20.12 13.52 -11.57
N GLY A 71 19.31 14.55 -11.29
CA GLY A 71 18.08 14.85 -12.01
C GLY A 71 16.88 14.03 -11.56
N TYR A 72 16.93 13.37 -10.39
CA TYR A 72 15.81 12.58 -9.87
C TYR A 72 14.96 13.38 -8.89
N THR A 73 13.64 13.32 -9.03
CA THR A 73 12.66 13.89 -8.09
C THR A 73 11.95 12.75 -7.36
N VAL A 74 12.07 12.72 -6.04
CA VAL A 74 11.40 11.74 -5.18
C VAL A 74 10.10 12.33 -4.64
N TYR A 75 8.99 11.62 -4.85
CA TYR A 75 7.66 11.96 -4.34
C TYR A 75 7.14 10.84 -3.45
N CYS A 76 6.78 11.14 -2.20
CA CYS A 76 6.26 10.15 -1.27
C CYS A 76 4.85 10.53 -0.79
N LYS A 77 3.95 9.55 -0.66
CA LYS A 77 2.53 9.74 -0.30
C LYS A 77 1.93 8.58 0.48
#